data_AF-X0Y9G5-F1
#
_entry.id   AF-X0Y9G5-F1
#
_cell.length_a   1.000
_cell.length_b   1.000
_cell.length_c   1.000
_cell.angle_alpha   90.00
_cell.angle_beta   90.00
_cell.angle_gamma   90.00
#
_symmetry.space_group_name_H-M   'P 1'
#
loop_
_entity.id
_entity.type
_entity.pdbx_description
1 polymer ?
#
loop_
_entity_poly.entity_id
_entity_poly.type
_entity_poly.pdbx_seq_one_letter_code
_entity_poly.pdbx_strand_id
1 'polypeptide(L)'
;ETTNPGGVVSFALEPGYEDPGSVLLGDTESRVYISEDGGEEWDLVGDCATVLTDTEDTYVVFDPAYATSGIIYAAANDIIARCIIDPDADWADQEWEEICDHDGYAAGIAAAGDTALYVTDSDNAELDPLVDTQEICYEGGVLRSLNPDTDDAADVVFERIGPGLVDEDTELRHLWLTCDTSDEGCAENVLWALEQYGAYPENIWVYEDTLAAPVVLAMPLDAQKLTKTDEATLSWNTLCDADCY
;
A
#
# COMPACT_ATOMS: atom_id res chain seq x y z
N GLU A 1 -21.33 18.48 1.03
CA GLU A 1 -22.61 17.77 0.80
C GLU A 1 -22.33 16.33 1.16
N THR A 2 -23.15 15.65 1.97
CA THR A 2 -22.83 14.26 2.35
C THR A 2 -22.91 13.35 1.14
N THR A 3 -21.77 12.84 0.71
CA THR A 3 -21.66 11.88 -0.39
C THR A 3 -21.72 10.47 0.17
N ASN A 4 -22.61 9.64 -0.37
CA ASN A 4 -22.66 8.23 0.00
C ASN A 4 -21.59 7.50 -0.82
N PRO A 5 -20.56 6.88 -0.20
CA PRO A 5 -19.57 6.11 -0.94
C PRO A 5 -20.24 4.97 -1.71
N GLY A 6 -19.67 4.60 -2.86
CA GLY A 6 -20.13 3.50 -3.70
C GLY A 6 -19.94 2.13 -3.06
N GLY A 7 -19.60 1.11 -3.86
CA GLY A 7 -19.12 -0.15 -3.30
C GLY A 7 -17.81 0.13 -2.54
N VAL A 8 -17.80 -0.06 -1.22
CA VAL A 8 -16.60 0.15 -0.40
C VAL A 8 -15.71 -1.09 -0.48
N VAL A 9 -14.43 -0.89 -0.79
CA VAL A 9 -13.45 -2.00 -0.96
C VAL A 9 -12.29 -1.93 0.03
N SER A 10 -11.96 -0.73 0.51
CA SER A 10 -10.89 -0.52 1.48
C SER A 10 -11.26 0.55 2.52
N PHE A 11 -10.70 0.42 3.72
CA PHE A 11 -10.78 1.43 4.76
C PHE A 11 -9.49 1.49 5.56
N ALA A 12 -9.16 2.67 6.09
CA ALA A 12 -8.04 2.85 7.00
C ALA A 12 -8.43 3.77 8.16
N LEU A 13 -7.91 3.48 9.35
CA LEU A 13 -8.05 4.34 10.54
C LEU A 13 -6.80 5.20 10.68
N GLU A 14 -6.99 6.44 11.12
CA GLU A 14 -5.88 7.34 11.43
C GLU A 14 -4.90 6.71 12.44
N PRO A 15 -3.57 6.92 12.28
CA PRO A 15 -2.59 6.49 13.27
C PRO A 15 -2.91 7.04 14.66
N GLY A 16 -3.08 6.14 15.65
CA GLY A 16 -3.44 6.54 17.00
C GLY A 16 -4.92 6.91 17.20
N TYR A 17 -5.80 6.47 16.29
CA TYR A 17 -7.24 6.70 16.33
C TYR A 17 -7.84 6.72 17.74
N GLU A 18 -8.42 7.86 18.11
CA GLU A 18 -9.29 8.03 19.29
C GLU A 18 -10.68 8.43 18.79
N ASP A 19 -11.75 7.86 19.34
CA ASP A 19 -13.12 8.11 18.87
C ASP A 19 -13.69 9.46 19.38
N PRO A 20 -14.11 10.42 18.52
CA PRO A 20 -14.09 10.34 17.05
C PRO A 20 -12.73 10.72 16.46
N GLY A 21 -12.29 9.94 15.47
CA GLY A 21 -11.04 10.15 14.74
C GLY A 21 -11.26 10.02 13.24
N SER A 22 -10.22 10.26 12.44
CA SER A 22 -10.35 10.21 10.99
C SER A 22 -10.36 8.77 10.44
N VAL A 23 -11.20 8.55 9.43
CA VAL A 23 -11.32 7.28 8.70
C VAL A 23 -11.28 7.54 7.20
N LEU A 24 -10.46 6.78 6.47
CA LEU A 24 -10.47 6.79 5.00
C LEU A 24 -11.31 5.64 4.47
N LEU A 25 -11.94 5.84 3.31
CA LEU A 25 -12.54 4.80 2.48
C LEU A 25 -12.07 4.93 1.04
N GLY A 26 -11.81 3.78 0.43
CA GLY A 26 -11.70 3.65 -1.02
C GLY A 26 -12.91 2.88 -1.58
N ASP A 27 -13.41 3.30 -2.74
CA ASP A 27 -14.54 2.68 -3.42
C ASP A 27 -14.17 1.96 -4.73
N THR A 28 -15.16 1.33 -5.37
CA THR A 28 -15.04 0.65 -6.67
C THR A 28 -15.00 1.61 -7.88
N GLU A 29 -14.96 2.93 -7.67
CA GLU A 29 -15.02 3.94 -8.72
C GLU A 29 -13.78 4.85 -8.73
N SER A 30 -12.64 4.34 -8.25
CA SER A 30 -11.38 5.09 -8.14
C SER A 30 -11.47 6.32 -7.21
N ARG A 31 -12.34 6.32 -6.19
CA ARG A 31 -12.54 7.47 -5.28
C ARG A 31 -12.07 7.20 -3.86
N VAL A 32 -11.61 8.29 -3.23
CA VAL A 32 -11.19 8.35 -1.84
C VAL A 32 -12.12 9.26 -1.06
N TYR A 33 -12.64 8.76 0.06
CA TYR A 33 -13.46 9.50 0.99
C TYR A 33 -12.78 9.58 2.35
N ILE A 34 -13.05 10.65 3.09
CA ILE A 34 -12.65 10.80 4.48
C ILE A 34 -13.86 11.11 5.35
N SER A 35 -13.83 10.58 6.55
CA SER A 35 -14.69 10.98 7.66
C SER A 35 -13.82 11.51 8.79
N GLU A 36 -14.23 12.60 9.42
CA GLU A 36 -13.56 13.18 10.61
C GLU A 36 -14.37 12.95 11.90
N ASP A 37 -15.45 12.17 11.83
CA ASP A 37 -16.40 11.94 12.91
C ASP A 37 -16.65 10.44 13.18
N GLY A 38 -15.65 9.59 12.88
CA GLY A 38 -15.74 8.16 13.10
C GLY A 38 -16.71 7.42 12.17
N GLY A 39 -17.00 8.01 11.01
CA GLY A 39 -17.79 7.42 9.94
C GLY A 39 -19.26 7.83 9.90
N GLU A 40 -19.65 8.89 10.62
CA GLU A 40 -21.03 9.41 10.59
C GLU A 40 -21.29 10.23 9.31
N GLU A 41 -20.34 11.09 8.92
CA GLU A 41 -20.34 11.88 7.69
C GLU A 41 -19.09 11.61 6.84
N TRP A 42 -19.23 11.76 5.52
CA TRP A 42 -18.19 11.44 4.53
C TRP A 42 -18.07 12.54 3.49
N ASP A 43 -16.84 12.97 3.26
CA ASP A 43 -16.46 13.93 2.22
C ASP A 43 -15.53 13.27 1.20
N LEU A 44 -15.69 13.65 -0.07
CA LEU A 44 -14.80 13.24 -1.15
C LEU A 44 -13.48 14.00 -1.03
N VAL A 45 -12.35 13.27 -1.08
CA VAL A 45 -11.01 13.86 -1.02
C VAL A 45 -10.49 14.11 -2.44
N GLY A 46 -10.71 15.32 -2.95
CA GLY A 46 -10.31 15.71 -4.30
C GLY A 46 -10.96 14.88 -5.41
N ASP A 47 -10.59 15.16 -6.66
CA ASP A 47 -10.98 14.34 -7.81
C ASP A 47 -9.93 13.26 -8.09
N CYS A 48 -9.70 12.38 -7.12
CA CYS A 48 -8.67 11.32 -7.18
C CYS A 48 -8.82 10.41 -8.42
N ALA A 49 -10.06 10.20 -8.89
CA ALA A 49 -10.36 9.32 -10.01
C ALA A 49 -9.74 9.79 -11.34
N THR A 50 -9.49 11.10 -11.47
CA THR A 50 -8.76 11.65 -12.63
C THR A 50 -7.28 11.26 -12.66
N VAL A 51 -6.69 10.95 -11.50
CA VAL A 51 -5.30 10.48 -11.37
C VAL A 51 -5.25 8.96 -11.38
N LEU A 52 -6.10 8.30 -10.59
CA LEU A 52 -6.16 6.84 -10.45
C LEU A 52 -6.77 6.10 -11.65
N THR A 53 -7.17 6.81 -12.70
CA THR A 53 -7.90 6.31 -13.86
C THR A 53 -9.29 5.75 -13.47
N ASP A 54 -10.35 6.46 -13.87
CA ASP A 54 -11.74 6.14 -13.54
C ASP A 54 -12.07 4.64 -13.73
N THR A 55 -12.65 4.01 -12.70
CA THR A 55 -13.33 2.69 -12.67
C THR A 55 -12.59 1.46 -12.15
N GLU A 56 -11.90 1.53 -11.00
CA GLU A 56 -11.39 0.32 -10.32
C GLU A 56 -11.52 0.36 -8.79
N ASP A 57 -11.25 -0.77 -8.15
CA ASP A 57 -11.16 -0.92 -6.69
C ASP A 57 -10.04 -0.02 -6.12
N THR A 58 -10.39 0.88 -5.21
CA THR A 58 -9.46 1.83 -4.58
C THR A 58 -9.02 1.35 -3.20
N TYR A 59 -7.71 1.20 -3.02
CA TYR A 59 -7.11 0.87 -1.74
C TYR A 59 -6.50 2.11 -1.12
N VAL A 60 -6.78 2.38 0.15
CA VAL A 60 -6.34 3.61 0.86
C VAL A 60 -5.55 3.29 2.11
N VAL A 61 -4.59 4.14 2.47
CA VAL A 61 -3.89 4.09 3.75
C VAL A 61 -3.40 5.47 4.18
N PHE A 62 -3.40 5.73 5.48
CA PHE A 62 -2.73 6.89 6.05
C PHE A 62 -1.22 6.68 6.09
N ASP A 63 -0.46 7.74 5.89
CA ASP A 63 0.94 7.74 6.29
C ASP A 63 1.06 7.48 7.81
N PRO A 64 2.00 6.64 8.29
CA PRO A 64 2.10 6.35 9.73
C PRO A 64 2.38 7.58 10.58
N ALA A 65 2.96 8.64 10.00
CA ALA A 65 3.20 9.93 10.62
C ALA A 65 2.18 10.99 10.19
N TYR A 66 0.96 10.60 9.77
CA TYR A 66 -0.11 11.46 9.23
C TYR A 66 -0.35 12.74 10.04
N ALA A 67 -0.36 12.66 11.37
CA ALA A 67 -0.55 13.84 12.24
C ALA A 67 0.49 14.95 12.02
N THR A 68 1.65 14.62 11.44
CA THR A 68 2.71 15.55 11.06
C THR A 68 2.93 15.68 9.56
N SER A 69 2.76 14.62 8.79
CA SER A 69 2.99 14.62 7.34
C SER A 69 1.77 15.15 6.56
N GLY A 70 0.56 14.90 7.06
CA GLY A 70 -0.69 15.17 6.35
C GLY A 70 -0.83 14.32 5.08
N ILE A 71 -0.09 13.21 4.98
CA ILE A 71 -0.06 12.40 3.76
C ILE A 71 -1.06 11.24 3.84
N ILE A 72 -1.83 11.07 2.77
CA ILE A 72 -2.59 9.85 2.51
C ILE A 72 -2.17 9.25 1.17
N TYR A 73 -2.26 7.93 1.06
CA TYR A 73 -1.94 7.20 -0.15
C TYR A 73 -3.16 6.45 -0.66
N ALA A 74 -3.25 6.31 -1.98
CA ALA A 74 -4.24 5.49 -2.65
C ALA A 74 -3.59 4.68 -3.77
N ALA A 75 -4.10 3.48 -4.02
CA ALA A 75 -3.75 2.68 -5.18
C ALA A 75 -5.02 2.15 -5.84
N ALA A 76 -5.10 2.26 -7.16
CA ALA A 76 -6.14 1.66 -7.98
C ALA A 76 -5.57 1.41 -9.37
N ASN A 77 -5.96 0.28 -9.99
CA ASN A 77 -5.39 -0.15 -11.26
C ASN A 77 -3.85 -0.19 -11.20
N ASP A 78 -3.17 0.34 -12.20
CA ASP A 78 -1.72 0.49 -12.36
C ASP A 78 -1.13 1.69 -11.60
N ILE A 79 -1.97 2.51 -10.96
CA ILE A 79 -1.55 3.78 -10.38
C ILE A 79 -1.47 3.73 -8.86
N ILE A 80 -0.36 4.23 -8.33
CA ILE A 80 -0.19 4.60 -6.92
C ILE A 80 -0.11 6.12 -6.84
N ALA A 81 -0.96 6.73 -6.04
CA ALA A 81 -1.07 8.16 -5.87
C ALA A 81 -0.94 8.58 -4.40
N ARG A 82 -0.54 9.84 -4.21
CA ARG A 82 -0.42 10.50 -2.92
C ARG A 82 -1.27 11.76 -2.91
N CYS A 83 -1.81 12.10 -1.74
CA CYS A 83 -2.37 13.43 -1.46
C CYS A 83 -1.73 13.98 -0.19
N ILE A 84 -1.23 15.20 -0.28
CA ILE A 84 -0.74 15.98 0.86
C ILE A 84 -1.86 16.93 1.24
N ILE A 85 -2.48 16.72 2.41
CA ILE A 85 -3.63 17.51 2.83
C ILE A 85 -3.24 18.97 3.02
N ASP A 86 -3.87 19.86 2.25
CA ASP A 86 -3.86 21.30 2.49
C ASP A 86 -4.95 21.64 3.51
N PRO A 87 -4.59 22.04 4.76
CA PRO A 87 -5.57 22.35 5.79
C PRO A 87 -6.37 23.64 5.50
N ASP A 88 -5.92 24.45 4.53
CA ASP A 88 -6.63 25.66 4.10
C ASP A 88 -7.60 25.40 2.93
N ALA A 89 -7.63 24.19 2.35
CA ALA A 89 -8.51 23.80 1.26
C ALA A 89 -9.69 22.94 1.73
N ASP A 90 -10.83 23.04 1.04
CA ASP A 90 -11.96 22.13 1.27
C ASP A 90 -11.58 20.71 0.81
N TRP A 91 -12.21 19.67 1.39
CA TRP A 91 -11.91 18.27 1.03
C TRP A 91 -12.03 17.99 -0.47
N ALA A 92 -13.02 18.58 -1.14
CA ALA A 92 -13.24 18.40 -2.58
C ALA A 92 -12.17 19.07 -3.47
N ASP A 93 -11.36 19.97 -2.91
CA ASP A 93 -10.33 20.74 -3.62
C ASP A 93 -8.91 20.18 -3.38
N GLN A 94 -8.77 19.08 -2.63
CA GLN A 94 -7.48 18.43 -2.40
C GLN A 94 -6.89 17.90 -3.72
N GLU A 95 -5.57 18.02 -3.87
CA GLU A 95 -4.87 17.61 -5.08
C GLU A 95 -4.18 16.25 -4.88
N TRP A 96 -4.28 15.40 -5.90
CA TRP A 96 -3.60 14.11 -5.95
C TRP A 96 -2.45 14.15 -6.95
N GLU A 97 -1.36 13.48 -6.62
CA GLU A 97 -0.22 13.30 -7.50
C GLU A 97 0.07 11.81 -7.67
N GLU A 98 0.32 11.40 -8.92
CA GLU A 98 0.82 10.07 -9.24
C GLU A 98 2.26 9.95 -8.75
N ILE A 99 2.55 8.90 -7.98
CA ILE A 99 3.90 8.57 -7.49
C ILE A 99 4.44 7.27 -8.09
N CYS A 100 3.59 6.46 -8.74
CA CYS A 100 3.98 5.29 -9.52
C CYS A 100 2.90 4.94 -10.54
N ASP A 101 3.36 4.53 -11.72
CA ASP A 101 2.61 3.82 -12.76
C ASP A 101 3.32 2.47 -12.95
N HIS A 102 2.61 1.34 -12.77
CA HIS A 102 3.17 0.00 -12.81
C HIS A 102 2.29 -0.98 -13.59
N ASP A 103 2.88 -2.02 -14.18
CA ASP A 103 2.16 -2.91 -15.11
C ASP A 103 1.17 -3.93 -14.44
N GLY A 104 0.56 -3.63 -13.29
CA GLY A 104 -0.30 -4.57 -12.55
C GLY A 104 -1.50 -3.88 -11.91
N TYR A 105 -2.50 -4.64 -11.44
CA TYR A 105 -3.67 -4.08 -10.76
C TYR A 105 -3.44 -4.09 -9.25
N ALA A 106 -3.47 -2.92 -8.61
CA ALA A 106 -3.44 -2.80 -7.16
C ALA A 106 -4.57 -3.65 -6.54
N ALA A 107 -4.21 -4.39 -5.49
CA ALA A 107 -5.11 -5.31 -4.78
C ALA A 107 -5.05 -5.13 -3.25
N GLY A 108 -4.32 -4.11 -2.80
CA GLY A 108 -4.06 -3.81 -1.40
C GLY A 108 -2.94 -2.78 -1.25
N ILE A 109 -2.99 -2.01 -0.17
CA ILE A 109 -1.96 -1.02 0.18
C ILE A 109 -1.73 -1.03 1.70
N ALA A 110 -0.49 -0.86 2.13
CA ALA A 110 -0.12 -0.71 3.53
C ALA A 110 1.09 0.22 3.67
N ALA A 111 1.12 1.03 4.73
CA ALA A 111 2.26 1.89 5.04
C ALA A 111 2.85 1.50 6.41
N ALA A 112 4.19 1.51 6.51
CA ALA A 112 4.94 1.03 7.67
C ALA A 112 6.08 1.98 8.06
N GLY A 113 6.33 2.09 9.36
CA GLY A 113 7.48 2.83 9.90
C GLY A 113 7.47 4.31 9.51
N ASP A 114 8.65 4.89 9.26
CA ASP A 114 8.77 6.30 8.87
C ASP A 114 8.48 6.53 7.37
N THR A 115 8.74 5.56 6.49
CA THR A 115 8.74 5.82 5.03
C THR A 115 8.45 4.59 4.15
N ALA A 116 7.99 3.45 4.66
CA ALA A 116 7.74 2.30 3.78
C ALA A 116 6.30 2.28 3.29
N LEU A 117 6.09 2.18 1.97
CA LEU A 117 4.78 1.97 1.36
C LEU A 117 4.82 0.69 0.54
N TYR A 118 3.79 -0.13 0.72
CA TYR A 118 3.65 -1.41 0.04
C TYR A 118 2.32 -1.47 -0.70
N VAL A 119 2.35 -1.99 -1.92
CA VAL A 119 1.17 -2.24 -2.75
C VAL A 119 1.25 -3.66 -3.27
N THR A 120 0.26 -4.50 -2.96
CA THR A 120 0.12 -5.80 -3.63
C THR A 120 -0.49 -5.55 -5.00
N ASP A 121 0.03 -6.19 -6.03
CA ASP A 121 -0.60 -6.19 -7.34
C ASP A 121 -0.96 -7.60 -7.81
N SER A 122 -2.16 -7.71 -8.39
CA SER A 122 -2.53 -8.83 -9.22
C SER A 122 -2.13 -8.47 -10.65
N ASP A 123 -1.15 -9.16 -11.20
CA ASP A 123 -0.88 -9.07 -12.62
C ASP A 123 -2.01 -9.77 -13.38
N ASN A 124 -2.96 -8.96 -13.83
CA ASN A 124 -3.85 -9.38 -14.89
C ASN A 124 -3.24 -8.81 -16.15
N ALA A 125 -2.28 -9.54 -16.73
CA ALA A 125 -1.87 -9.31 -18.10
C ALA A 125 -3.17 -9.41 -18.92
N GLU A 126 -3.83 -8.27 -19.16
CA GLU A 126 -4.92 -8.18 -20.11
C GLU A 126 -4.36 -8.86 -21.34
N LEU A 127 -4.96 -10.00 -21.69
CA LEU A 127 -4.60 -10.80 -22.83
C LEU A 127 -4.52 -9.85 -24.02
N ASP A 128 -3.35 -9.30 -24.33
CA ASP A 128 -3.16 -8.48 -25.51
C ASP A 128 -3.57 -9.42 -26.63
N PRO A 129 -4.73 -9.20 -27.27
CA PRO A 129 -5.29 -10.17 -28.18
C PRO A 129 -4.43 -10.30 -29.46
N LEU A 130 -3.38 -9.48 -29.57
CA LEU A 130 -2.41 -9.47 -30.65
C LEU A 130 -1.07 -10.15 -30.30
N VAL A 131 -0.84 -10.54 -29.04
CA VAL A 131 0.37 -11.27 -28.63
C VAL A 131 0.08 -12.77 -28.63
N ASP A 132 0.71 -13.48 -29.58
CA ASP A 132 0.62 -14.93 -29.72
C ASP A 132 1.13 -15.59 -28.42
N THR A 133 0.23 -16.30 -27.75
CA THR A 133 0.22 -16.65 -26.31
C THR A 133 1.25 -17.71 -25.91
N GLN A 134 2.54 -17.37 -25.85
CA GLN A 134 3.54 -18.34 -25.38
C GLN A 134 4.42 -17.94 -24.19
N GLU A 135 4.23 -16.76 -23.60
CA GLU A 135 4.82 -16.40 -22.30
C GLU A 135 3.97 -15.25 -21.71
N ILE A 136 2.83 -15.60 -21.10
CA ILE A 136 2.18 -14.67 -20.16
C ILE A 136 3.01 -14.81 -18.88
N CYS A 137 3.88 -13.83 -18.63
CA CYS A 137 4.66 -13.78 -17.41
C CYS A 137 3.77 -13.12 -16.36
N TYR A 138 3.16 -13.91 -15.48
CA TYR A 138 2.51 -13.41 -14.30
C TYR A 138 3.59 -12.95 -13.33
N GLU A 139 3.83 -11.64 -13.27
CA GLU A 139 4.87 -11.02 -12.45
C GLU A 139 4.30 -10.29 -11.22
N GLY A 140 3.02 -10.50 -10.92
CA GLY A 140 2.37 -9.96 -9.72
C GLY A 140 3.13 -10.30 -8.44
N GLY A 141 2.98 -9.47 -7.43
CA GLY A 141 3.78 -9.51 -6.21
C GLY A 141 3.46 -8.37 -5.26
N VAL A 142 4.50 -7.82 -4.65
CA VAL A 142 4.39 -6.64 -3.80
C VAL A 142 5.37 -5.58 -4.30
N LEU A 143 4.86 -4.41 -4.63
CA LEU A 143 5.66 -3.21 -4.84
C LEU A 143 5.98 -2.58 -3.48
N ARG A 144 7.21 -2.10 -3.34
CA ARG A 144 7.70 -1.41 -2.14
C ARG A 144 8.36 -0.10 -2.53
N SER A 145 8.01 0.98 -1.85
CA SER A 145 8.79 2.21 -1.81
C SER A 145 9.33 2.44 -0.40
N LEU A 146 10.55 2.97 -0.31
CA LEU A 146 11.19 3.40 0.95
C LEU A 146 11.29 4.93 1.05
N ASN A 147 10.76 5.65 0.07
CA ASN A 147 10.72 7.11 0.00
C ASN A 147 9.43 7.64 -0.65
N PRO A 148 8.23 7.14 -0.30
CA PRO A 148 6.95 7.54 -0.87
C PRO A 148 6.57 8.97 -0.48
N ASP A 149 7.27 9.59 0.46
CA ASP A 149 7.03 10.90 1.06
C ASP A 149 7.98 12.01 0.54
N THR A 150 8.88 11.69 -0.41
CA THR A 150 9.79 12.71 -0.97
C THR A 150 9.03 13.85 -1.64
N ASP A 151 9.57 15.07 -1.56
CA ASP A 151 8.91 16.30 -2.01
C ASP A 151 8.52 16.27 -3.51
N ASP A 152 9.33 15.64 -4.36
CA ASP A 152 9.07 15.50 -5.79
C ASP A 152 8.58 14.07 -6.09
N ALA A 153 7.32 13.94 -6.54
CA ALA A 153 6.73 12.65 -6.89
C ALA A 153 7.58 11.84 -7.89
N ALA A 154 8.29 12.52 -8.80
CA ALA A 154 9.17 11.85 -9.77
C ALA A 154 10.43 11.22 -9.16
N ASP A 155 10.78 11.58 -7.91
CA ASP A 155 11.90 11.01 -7.17
C ASP A 155 11.48 9.79 -6.32
N VAL A 156 10.18 9.47 -6.23
CA VAL A 156 9.69 8.27 -5.55
C VAL A 156 10.18 7.04 -6.32
N VAL A 157 10.70 6.04 -5.61
CA VAL A 157 11.19 4.80 -6.23
C VAL A 157 10.44 3.61 -5.67
N PHE A 158 9.85 2.83 -6.57
CA PHE A 158 9.30 1.53 -6.24
C PHE A 158 10.23 0.41 -6.73
N GLU A 159 10.30 -0.66 -5.95
CA GLU A 159 10.90 -1.93 -6.33
C GLU A 159 9.88 -3.06 -6.13
N ARG A 160 9.96 -4.10 -6.96
CA ARG A 160 9.12 -5.28 -6.81
C ARG A 160 9.81 -6.30 -5.93
N ILE A 161 9.17 -6.67 -4.83
CA ILE A 161 9.57 -7.74 -3.92
C ILE A 161 8.63 -8.93 -4.09
N GLY A 162 9.21 -10.14 -4.11
CA GLY A 162 8.44 -11.37 -4.36
C GLY A 162 7.72 -11.39 -5.71
N PRO A 163 8.42 -11.21 -6.86
CA PRO A 163 7.79 -11.39 -8.16
C PRO A 163 7.33 -12.85 -8.36
N GLY A 164 6.24 -13.05 -9.08
CA GLY A 164 5.71 -14.37 -9.42
C GLY A 164 4.95 -15.04 -8.28
N LEU A 165 4.39 -14.25 -7.36
CA LEU A 165 3.45 -14.71 -6.33
C LEU A 165 2.00 -14.79 -6.84
N VAL A 166 1.81 -14.45 -8.11
CA VAL A 166 0.55 -14.46 -8.86
C VAL A 166 0.79 -15.34 -10.09
N ASP A 167 -0.20 -16.15 -10.46
CA ASP A 167 -0.22 -16.94 -11.70
C ASP A 167 -1.55 -16.80 -12.43
N GLU A 168 -1.83 -17.66 -13.43
CA GLU A 168 -3.06 -17.59 -14.25
C GLU A 168 -4.37 -17.70 -13.46
N ASP A 169 -4.24 -18.16 -12.23
CA ASP A 169 -5.31 -18.70 -11.43
C ASP A 169 -5.35 -17.97 -10.07
N THR A 170 -4.21 -17.47 -9.60
CA THR A 170 -4.01 -16.92 -8.24
C THR A 170 -3.77 -15.42 -8.25
N GLU A 171 -4.41 -14.70 -7.33
CA GLU A 171 -4.20 -13.27 -7.12
C GLU A 171 -3.76 -13.01 -5.67
N LEU A 172 -2.79 -12.12 -5.48
CA LEU A 172 -2.50 -11.57 -4.15
C LEU A 172 -3.53 -10.50 -3.83
N ARG A 173 -4.30 -10.72 -2.77
CA ARG A 173 -5.29 -9.77 -2.28
C ARG A 173 -5.04 -9.42 -0.85
N HIS A 174 -5.34 -8.15 -0.56
CA HIS A 174 -5.22 -7.54 0.74
C HIS A 174 -3.77 -7.51 1.24
N LEU A 175 -3.48 -6.49 2.01
CA LEU A 175 -2.18 -6.35 2.63
C LEU A 175 -2.39 -5.92 4.07
N TRP A 176 -1.98 -6.78 4.99
CA TRP A 176 -1.96 -6.43 6.41
C TRP A 176 -0.53 -6.30 6.87
N LEU A 177 -0.27 -5.23 7.60
CA LEU A 177 0.98 -5.02 8.27
C LEU A 177 0.76 -5.24 9.77
N THR A 178 1.53 -6.15 10.35
CA THR A 178 1.65 -6.24 11.81
C THR A 178 2.98 -5.61 12.20
N CYS A 179 2.90 -4.49 12.92
CA CYS A 179 4.05 -3.86 13.56
C CYS A 179 4.12 -4.40 14.99
N ASP A 180 4.89 -5.47 15.23
CA ASP A 180 5.18 -5.90 16.60
C ASP A 180 6.65 -5.60 16.94
N THR A 181 6.90 -5.40 18.23
CA THR A 181 8.25 -5.47 18.76
C THR A 181 8.48 -6.90 19.20
N SER A 182 9.46 -7.58 18.60
CA SER A 182 9.88 -8.90 19.02
C SER A 182 10.25 -8.90 20.52
N ASP A 183 10.27 -10.08 21.13
CA ASP A 183 10.68 -10.24 22.54
C ASP A 183 12.11 -9.73 22.81
N GLU A 184 12.91 -9.52 21.76
CA GLU A 184 14.25 -8.93 21.80
C GLU A 184 14.27 -7.40 21.55
N GLY A 185 13.10 -6.78 21.36
CA GLY A 185 12.92 -5.36 21.10
C GLY A 185 13.29 -4.94 19.67
N CYS A 186 13.48 -5.89 18.76
CA CYS A 186 13.61 -5.59 17.34
C CYS A 186 12.20 -5.42 16.80
N ALA A 187 11.97 -4.33 16.09
CA ALA A 187 10.67 -4.13 15.53
C ALA A 187 10.61 -4.86 14.18
N GLU A 188 9.54 -5.62 13.97
CA GLU A 188 9.36 -6.49 12.82
C GLU A 188 8.15 -6.00 12.04
N ASN A 189 8.39 -5.56 10.80
CA ASN A 189 7.33 -5.29 9.84
C ASN A 189 7.02 -6.60 9.13
N VAL A 190 5.97 -7.28 9.59
CA VAL A 190 5.49 -8.50 8.93
C VAL A 190 4.29 -8.14 8.08
N LEU A 191 4.45 -8.34 6.78
CA LEU A 191 3.39 -8.22 5.79
C LEU A 191 2.72 -9.56 5.58
N TRP A 192 1.38 -9.51 5.53
CA TRP A 192 0.52 -10.64 5.28
C TRP A 192 -0.29 -10.34 4.02
N ALA A 193 -0.27 -11.26 3.07
CA ALA A 193 -1.13 -11.20 1.88
C ALA A 193 -1.86 -12.53 1.73
N LEU A 194 -3.09 -12.47 1.23
CA LEU A 194 -3.88 -13.66 0.94
C LEU A 194 -3.75 -13.98 -0.54
N GLU A 195 -3.38 -15.21 -0.86
CA GLU A 195 -3.49 -15.71 -2.22
C GLU A 195 -4.89 -16.29 -2.43
N GLN A 196 -5.56 -15.80 -3.44
CA GLN A 196 -6.92 -16.20 -3.77
C GLN A 196 -6.96 -16.93 -5.10
N TYR A 197 -7.39 -18.20 -5.07
CA TYR A 197 -7.77 -18.97 -6.26
C TYR A 197 -9.30 -18.92 -6.40
N GLY A 198 -9.81 -18.09 -7.30
CA GLY A 198 -11.26 -17.94 -7.49
C GLY A 198 -11.98 -17.46 -6.22
N ALA A 199 -12.87 -18.27 -5.63
CA ALA A 199 -13.68 -17.88 -4.46
C ALA A 199 -13.09 -18.34 -3.12
N TYR A 200 -11.93 -18.99 -3.11
CA TYR A 200 -11.34 -19.58 -1.90
C TYR A 200 -9.89 -19.11 -1.73
N PRO A 201 -9.53 -18.52 -0.58
CA PRO A 201 -8.13 -18.28 -0.28
C PRO A 201 -7.43 -19.62 -0.07
N GLU A 202 -6.31 -19.83 -0.75
CA GLU A 202 -5.58 -21.09 -0.69
C GLU A 202 -4.35 -20.99 0.21
N ASN A 203 -3.67 -19.84 0.18
CA ASN A 203 -2.45 -19.62 0.96
C ASN A 203 -2.47 -18.26 1.67
N ILE A 204 -1.77 -18.21 2.81
CA ILE A 204 -1.41 -16.97 3.50
C ILE A 204 0.09 -16.79 3.31
N TRP A 205 0.47 -15.70 2.65
CA TRP A 205 1.85 -15.32 2.48
C TRP A 205 2.29 -14.43 3.62
N VAL A 206 3.50 -14.68 4.12
CA VAL A 206 4.13 -13.91 5.19
C VAL A 206 5.47 -13.43 4.69
N TYR A 207 5.68 -12.12 4.73
CA TYR A 207 6.94 -11.49 4.33
C TYR A 207 7.43 -10.60 5.47
N GLU A 208 8.67 -10.84 5.92
CA GLU A 208 9.33 -9.99 6.90
C GLU A 208 10.21 -8.97 6.16
N ASP A 209 9.85 -7.69 6.24
CA ASP A 209 10.67 -6.63 5.68
C ASP A 209 11.73 -6.15 6.69
N THR A 210 12.93 -6.68 6.55
CA THR A 210 14.08 -6.29 7.37
C THR A 210 14.69 -4.93 7.01
N LEU A 211 14.31 -4.34 5.87
CA LEU A 211 14.83 -3.05 5.38
C LEU A 211 13.95 -1.88 5.79
N ALA A 212 12.65 -2.10 5.93
CA ALA A 212 11.77 -1.22 6.67
C ALA A 212 12.00 -1.45 8.17
N ALA A 213 13.16 -1.05 8.69
CA ALA A 213 13.40 -1.11 10.13
C ALA A 213 12.40 -0.19 10.83
N PRO A 214 11.65 -0.67 11.83
CA PRO A 214 10.81 0.23 12.58
C PRO A 214 11.69 1.08 13.49
N VAL A 215 11.17 2.25 13.76
CA VAL A 215 11.98 3.41 14.03
C VAL A 215 12.43 3.38 15.47
N VAL A 216 13.63 2.83 15.69
CA VAL A 216 14.37 3.06 16.95
C VAL A 216 15.20 4.32 16.74
N LEU A 217 14.58 5.49 16.96
CA LEU A 217 15.28 6.78 16.89
C LEU A 217 16.41 6.84 17.93
N ALA A 218 17.62 6.59 17.47
CA ALA A 218 18.84 7.10 18.08
C ALA A 218 19.69 7.89 17.06
N MET A 219 19.03 8.73 16.25
CA MET A 219 19.58 9.67 15.24
C MET A 219 20.47 9.06 14.12
N PRO A 220 20.26 9.41 12.83
CA PRO A 220 21.24 9.11 11.80
C PRO A 220 22.50 9.99 11.95
N LEU A 221 23.66 9.46 11.53
CA LEU A 221 24.90 10.24 11.40
C LEU A 221 24.80 11.23 10.24
N ASP A 222 25.15 12.48 10.50
CA ASP A 222 25.14 13.57 9.53
C ASP A 222 25.90 13.19 8.23
N ALA A 223 25.24 13.38 7.08
CA ALA A 223 25.73 13.15 5.71
C ALA A 223 25.84 11.69 5.17
N GLN A 224 25.09 10.71 5.68
CA GLN A 224 25.07 9.36 5.07
C GLN A 224 24.24 9.36 3.76
N LYS A 225 24.89 9.08 2.62
CA LYS A 225 24.23 8.86 1.33
C LYS A 225 23.97 7.37 1.13
N LEU A 226 22.72 7.01 0.81
CA LEU A 226 22.33 5.64 0.47
C LEU A 226 23.06 5.18 -0.81
N THR A 227 23.66 3.99 -0.75
CA THR A 227 24.15 3.27 -1.92
C THR A 227 23.11 2.24 -2.35
N LYS A 228 22.73 2.27 -3.63
CA LYS A 228 21.88 1.28 -4.29
C LYS A 228 22.50 -0.12 -4.15
N THR A 229 21.70 -1.12 -3.81
CA THR A 229 22.08 -2.54 -3.82
C THR A 229 21.09 -3.30 -4.70
N ASP A 230 21.59 -4.18 -5.55
CA ASP A 230 20.79 -4.92 -6.54
C ASP A 230 20.61 -6.40 -6.11
N GLU A 231 21.02 -6.76 -4.89
CA GLU A 231 20.91 -8.12 -4.34
C GLU A 231 20.40 -8.08 -2.89
N ALA A 232 19.32 -8.83 -2.63
CA ALA A 232 18.88 -9.23 -1.29
C ALA A 232 19.13 -10.73 -1.12
N THR A 233 19.86 -11.12 -0.06
CA THR A 233 20.04 -12.53 0.28
C THR A 233 18.98 -12.93 1.30
N LEU A 234 18.00 -13.71 0.87
CA LEU A 234 17.02 -14.36 1.75
C LEU A 234 17.68 -15.57 2.44
N SER A 235 17.71 -15.58 3.76
CA SER A 235 18.05 -16.76 4.54
C SER A 235 16.93 -17.09 5.51
N TRP A 236 16.34 -18.26 5.35
CA TRP A 236 15.32 -18.80 6.25
C TRP A 236 15.99 -19.36 7.50
N ASN A 237 15.72 -18.76 8.66
CA ASN A 237 15.97 -19.41 9.94
C ASN A 237 14.70 -20.17 10.34
N THR A 238 14.85 -21.39 10.87
CA THR A 238 13.75 -22.05 11.58
C THR A 238 13.31 -21.15 12.73
N LEU A 239 12.05 -20.71 12.72
CA LEU A 239 11.39 -20.05 13.86
C LEU A 239 11.62 -20.89 15.11
N CYS A 240 12.09 -20.24 16.18
CA CYS A 240 12.24 -20.89 17.47
C CYS A 240 10.84 -21.27 17.98
N ASP A 241 10.66 -22.54 18.36
CA ASP A 241 9.48 -23.08 19.06
C ASP A 241 8.15 -23.24 18.28
N ALA A 242 8.17 -23.35 16.95
CA ALA A 242 6.98 -23.79 16.20
C ALA A 242 6.76 -25.33 16.35
N ASP A 243 5.85 -25.73 17.23
CA ASP A 243 5.52 -27.15 17.47
C ASP A 243 4.45 -27.74 16.53
N CYS A 244 3.75 -26.95 15.70
CA CYS A 244 2.79 -27.44 14.69
C CYS A 244 2.62 -26.45 13.51
N TYR A 245 2.51 -26.98 12.29
CA TYR A 245 2.14 -26.30 11.05
C TYR A 245 0.63 -26.40 10.79
#